data_AF-A0A1F3VZ58-F1
#
_entry.id   AF-A0A1F3VZ58-F1
#
_cell.length_a   1.000
_cell.length_b   1.000
_cell.length_c   1.000
_cell.angle_alpha   90.00
_cell.angle_beta   90.00
_cell.angle_gamma   90.00
#
_symmetry.space_group_name_H-M   'P 1'
#
loop_
_entity.id
_entity.type
_entity.pdbx_description
1 polymer ?
#
loop_
_entity_poly.entity_id
_entity_poly.type
_entity_poly.pdbx_seq_one_letter_code
_entity_poly.pdbx_strand_id
1 'polypeptide(L)' 'MRALSILLASLVVSFAFGQRILDTLSTHDGTMIIYANRTWEYIEDQNFDGIMNPQLHYQVMSDTNLNYKMTWDHET' A
#
# COMPACT_ATOMS: atom_id res chain seq x y z
N MET A 1 22.49 6.05 31.55
CA MET A 1 22.25 6.69 30.23
C MET A 1 22.67 5.80 29.06
N ARG A 2 23.96 5.43 28.90
CA ARG A 2 24.43 4.60 27.77
C ARG A 2 23.76 3.22 27.64
N ALA A 3 23.62 2.48 28.73
CA ALA A 3 22.96 1.17 28.72
C ALA A 3 21.47 1.26 28.34
N LEU A 4 20.78 2.33 28.76
CA LEU A 4 19.38 2.57 28.42
C LEU A 4 19.23 2.91 26.93
N SER A 5 20.15 3.70 26.37
CA SER A 5 20.19 4.02 24.93
C SER A 5 20.43 2.77 24.08
N ILE A 6 21.30 1.85 24.53
CA ILE A 6 21.57 0.58 23.84
C ILE A 6 20.35 -0.34 23.91
N LEU A 7 19.67 -0.41 25.06
CA LEU A 7 18.47 -1.21 25.24
C LEU A 7 17.33 -0.70 24.35
N LEU A 8 17.12 0.62 24.31
CA LEU A 8 16.14 1.26 23.45
C LEU A 8 16.43 1.01 21.96
N ALA A 9 17.70 1.11 21.54
CA ALA A 9 18.10 0.80 20.16
C ALA A 9 17.83 -0.67 19.79
N SER A 10 18.09 -1.62 20.71
CA SER A 10 17.83 -3.04 20.47
C SER A 10 16.34 -3.38 20.36
N LEU A 11 15.47 -2.65 21.07
CA LEU A 11 14.02 -2.81 21.00
C LEU A 11 13.48 -2.39 19.63
N VAL A 12 14.05 -1.36 19.01
CA VAL A 12 13.63 -0.84 17.69
C VAL A 12 13.98 -1.82 16.56
N VAL A 13 15.11 -2.53 16.63
CA VAL A 13 15.55 -3.47 15.58
C VAL A 13 14.65 -4.72 15.51
N SER A 14 13.99 -5.09 16.61
CA SER A 14 13.15 -6.29 16.70
C SER A 14 11.87 -6.21 15.86
N PHE A 15 11.48 -5.02 15.37
CA PHE A 15 10.27 -4.83 14.56
C PHE A 15 10.52 -4.84 13.05
N ALA A 16 11.75 -5.08 12.59
CA ALA A 16 12.11 -5.06 11.16
C ALA A 16 11.74 -6.36 10.39
N PHE A 17 10.71 -7.09 10.82
CA PHE A 17 10.19 -8.23 10.06
C PHE A 17 9.30 -7.74 8.92
N GLY A 18 9.92 -7.43 7.78
CA GLY A 18 9.19 -7.22 6.52
C GLY A 18 8.45 -8.49 6.11
N GLN A 19 7.26 -8.35 5.50
CA GLN A 19 6.53 -9.50 4.98
C GLN A 19 7.38 -10.20 3.90
N ARG A 20 7.51 -11.53 4.01
CA ARG A 20 8.27 -12.33 3.05
C ARG A 20 7.32 -12.96 2.03
N ILE A 21 7.52 -12.66 0.76
CA ILE A 21 6.81 -13.30 -0.36
C ILE A 21 7.18 -14.79 -0.39
N LEU A 22 6.18 -15.65 -0.42
CA LEU A 22 6.36 -17.10 -0.61
C LEU A 22 6.15 -17.52 -2.05
N ASP A 23 5.08 -17.02 -2.67
CA ASP A 23 4.66 -17.44 -4.01
C ASP A 23 3.71 -16.41 -4.64
N THR A 24 3.42 -16.60 -5.92
CA THR A 24 2.41 -15.85 -6.68
C THR A 24 1.42 -16.78 -7.34
N LEU A 25 0.13 -16.42 -7.33
CA LEU A 25 -0.94 -17.16 -7.98
C LEU A 25 -1.57 -16.31 -9.08
N SER A 26 -1.66 -16.86 -10.30
CA SER A 26 -2.48 -16.26 -11.36
C SER A 26 -3.95 -16.58 -11.10
N THR A 27 -4.78 -15.55 -10.91
CA THR A 27 -6.24 -15.68 -10.80
C THR A 27 -6.91 -15.02 -12.00
N HIS A 28 -8.25 -15.07 -12.07
CA HIS A 28 -8.99 -14.33 -13.08
C HIS A 28 -9.00 -12.81 -12.83
N ASP A 29 -8.76 -12.37 -11.60
CA ASP A 29 -8.81 -10.97 -11.17
C ASP A 29 -7.44 -10.28 -11.20
N GLY A 30 -6.35 -11.02 -11.22
CA GLY A 30 -5.00 -10.46 -11.21
C GLY A 30 -3.96 -11.46 -10.72
N THR A 31 -2.76 -10.96 -10.41
CA THR A 31 -1.70 -11.78 -9.83
C THR A 31 -1.67 -11.59 -8.33
N MET A 32 -1.99 -12.64 -7.58
CA MET A 32 -2.01 -12.62 -6.12
C MET A 32 -0.64 -12.97 -5.55
N ILE A 33 -0.10 -12.14 -4.66
CA ILE A 33 1.09 -12.39 -3.85
C ILE A 33 0.67 -13.09 -2.56
N ILE A 34 1.34 -14.18 -2.19
CA ILE A 34 1.11 -14.90 -0.93
C ILE A 34 2.30 -14.68 0.01
N TYR A 35 2.03 -14.24 1.23
CA TYR A 35 3.05 -13.94 2.24
C TYR A 35 3.22 -15.03 3.31
N ALA A 36 4.41 -15.09 3.91
CA ALA A 36 4.76 -16.09 4.94
C ALA A 36 3.90 -16.01 6.21
N ASN A 37 3.30 -14.86 6.48
CA ASN A 37 2.39 -14.62 7.60
C ASN A 37 0.92 -14.96 7.27
N ARG A 38 0.66 -15.66 6.14
CA ARG A 38 -0.69 -16.05 5.67
C ARG A 38 -1.58 -14.86 5.30
N THR A 39 -0.97 -13.75 4.90
CA THR A 39 -1.67 -12.64 4.25
C THR A 39 -1.42 -12.71 2.74
N TRP A 40 -2.22 -11.96 1.98
CA TRP A 40 -2.12 -11.89 0.54
C TRP A 40 -2.50 -10.47 0.08
N GLU A 41 -2.00 -10.08 -1.10
CA GLU A 41 -2.41 -8.87 -1.81
C GLU A 41 -2.33 -9.12 -3.31
N TYR A 42 -3.02 -8.31 -4.12
CA TYR A 42 -2.78 -8.29 -5.57
C TYR A 42 -1.51 -7.49 -5.88
N ILE A 43 -0.73 -7.91 -6.88
CA ILE A 43 0.44 -7.16 -7.36
C ILE A 43 0.05 -5.72 -7.71
N GLU A 44 -1.15 -5.54 -8.26
CA GLU A 44 -1.72 -4.27 -8.65
C GLU A 44 -2.00 -3.34 -7.45
N ASP A 45 -2.23 -3.91 -6.26
CA ASP A 45 -2.46 -3.17 -5.01
C ASP A 45 -1.14 -2.85 -4.28
N GLN A 46 -0.02 -3.45 -4.70
CA GLN A 46 1.26 -3.24 -4.03
C GLN A 46 1.73 -1.79 -4.21
N ASN A 47 1.89 -1.08 -3.09
CA ASN A 47 2.18 0.36 -3.04
C ASN A 47 1.09 1.25 -3.62
N PHE A 48 -0.15 0.75 -3.75
CA PHE A 48 -1.28 1.59 -4.10
C PHE A 48 -1.56 2.57 -2.95
N ASP A 49 -1.41 3.87 -3.21
CA ASP A 49 -1.62 4.94 -2.23
C ASP A 49 -3.11 5.32 -2.07
N GLY A 50 -4.00 4.64 -2.81
CA GLY A 50 -5.42 4.96 -2.85
C GLY A 50 -5.74 6.24 -3.63
N ILE A 51 -4.74 6.87 -4.25
CA ILE A 51 -4.89 8.13 -4.97
C ILE A 51 -4.88 7.85 -6.48
N MET A 52 -5.82 8.46 -7.18
CA MET A 52 -5.84 8.43 -8.63
C MET A 52 -4.53 8.96 -9.18
N ASN A 53 -3.98 8.28 -10.21
CA ASN A 53 -2.80 8.75 -10.93
C ASN A 53 -2.91 10.27 -11.23
N PRO A 54 -1.91 11.09 -10.88
CA PRO A 54 -2.03 12.55 -10.99
C PRO A 54 -2.35 13.07 -12.39
N GLN A 55 -1.86 12.40 -13.44
CA GLN A 55 -2.15 12.78 -14.82
C GLN A 55 -3.59 12.47 -15.19
N LEU A 56 -4.07 11.27 -14.83
CA LEU A 56 -5.46 10.89 -15.03
C LEU A 56 -6.41 11.80 -14.22
N HIS A 57 -6.05 12.08 -12.97
CA HIS A 57 -6.77 13.03 -12.13
C HIS A 57 -6.89 14.39 -12.80
N TYR A 58 -5.79 14.95 -13.33
CA TYR A 58 -5.82 16.20 -14.07
C TYR A 58 -6.75 16.15 -15.28
N GLN A 59 -6.68 15.08 -16.08
CA GLN A 59 -7.54 14.91 -17.25
C GLN A 59 -9.02 14.87 -16.87
N VAL A 60 -9.38 14.07 -15.87
CA VAL A 60 -10.76 13.94 -15.38
C VAL A 60 -11.27 15.26 -14.80
N MET A 61 -10.46 15.98 -14.02
CA MET A 61 -10.84 17.28 -13.46
C MET A 61 -10.96 18.37 -14.54
N SER A 62 -10.20 18.26 -15.64
CA SER A 62 -10.23 19.22 -16.73
C SER A 62 -11.40 19.03 -17.69
N ASP A 63 -12.02 17.85 -17.71
CA ASP A 63 -13.13 17.54 -18.61
C ASP A 63 -14.48 18.00 -18.02
N THR A 64 -14.99 19.11 -18.55
CA THR A 64 -16.28 19.67 -18.15
C THR A 64 -17.49 18.83 -18.59
N ASN A 65 -17.33 17.91 -19.54
CA ASN A 65 -18.42 17.05 -20.02
C ASN A 65 -18.61 15.81 -19.15
N LEU A 66 -17.54 15.35 -18.48
CA LEU A 66 -17.56 14.12 -17.69
C LEU A 66 -18.47 14.21 -16.46
N ASN A 67 -18.72 15.43 -15.95
CA ASN A 67 -19.48 15.68 -14.71
C ASN A 67 -19.02 14.79 -13.54
N TYR A 68 -17.73 14.48 -13.48
CA TYR A 68 -17.17 13.57 -12.51
C TYR A 68 -17.28 14.14 -11.09
N LYS A 69 -17.81 13.32 -10.18
CA LYS A 69 -17.90 13.62 -8.76
C LYS A 69 -17.19 12.53 -7.99
N MET A 70 -16.07 12.87 -7.36
CA MET A 70 -15.40 11.97 -6.43
C MET A 70 -16.14 12.03 -5.10
N THR A 71 -16.81 10.93 -4.73
CA THR A 71 -17.62 10.85 -3.51
C THR A 71 -16.85 10.38 -2.29
N TRP A 72 -15.57 10.01 -2.46
CA TRP A 72 -14.71 9.61 -1.35
C TRP A 72 -14.23 10.87 -0.62
N ASP A 73 -14.86 11.18 0.49
CA ASP A 73 -14.46 12.22 1.43
C ASP A 73 -13.39 11.66 2.38
N HIS A 74 -12.12 12.04 2.13
CA HIS A 74 -11.06 11.92 3.15
C HIS A 74 -11.05 13.15 4.08
N GLU A 75 -12.23 13.69 4.43
CA GLU A 75 -12.35 14.70 5.50
C GLU A 75 -12.73 14.03 6.82
N THR A 76 -11.73 13.47 7.50
CA THR A 76 -11.75 13.14 8.93
C THR A 76 -10.59 13.82 9.64
#